data_AF-H2B3B6-F1
#
_entry.id   AF-H2B3B6-F1
#
_cell.length_a   1.000
_cell.length_b   1.000
_cell.length_c   1.000
_cell.angle_alpha   90.00
_cell.angle_beta   90.00
_cell.angle_gamma   90.00
#
_symmetry.space_group_name_H-M   'P 1'
#
loop_
_entity.id
_entity.type
_entity.pdbx_description
1 polymer ?
#
loop_
_entity_poly.entity_id
_entity_poly.type
_entity_poly.pdbx_seq_one_letter_code
_entity_poly.pdbx_strand_id
1 'polypeptide(L)'
;GSTGDIIFLGTFTEQLEPIFFELGHVVQQDLGGSGSNLRTPSCCIGKARCEWSCYDTQEMCYEMTTHYQDELHRPQFPYEFKFKFDGCPNCCVASIARSDMSFIGTWRDNIRIDQTAVQAYIGGEIKPNGGAHSGRDWGKFDI
;
A
#
# COMPACT_ATOMS: atom_id res chain seq x y z
N GLY A 1 7.01 13.80 -2.14
CA GLY A 1 5.92 12.85 -2.44
C GLY A 1 5.64 12.03 -1.21
N SER A 2 4.40 11.95 -0.75
CA SER A 2 4.04 11.36 0.55
C SER A 2 4.43 9.88 0.63
N THR A 3 4.89 9.43 1.80
CA THR A 3 5.56 8.14 1.96
C THR A 3 4.70 7.12 2.71
N GLY A 4 4.09 7.51 3.83
CA GLY A 4 3.22 6.64 4.64
C GLY A 4 3.27 6.93 6.14
N ASP A 5 4.25 7.73 6.59
CA ASP A 5 4.48 8.04 8.00
C ASP A 5 3.35 8.82 8.66
N ILE A 6 3.17 8.56 9.97
CA ILE A 6 2.43 9.47 10.84
C ILE A 6 3.28 10.73 11.05
N ILE A 7 2.68 11.91 10.85
CA ILE A 7 3.39 13.19 10.92
C ILE A 7 3.05 13.92 12.22
N PHE A 8 4.04 14.06 13.10
CA PHE A 8 3.95 14.95 14.27
C PHE A 8 4.42 16.35 13.87
N LEU A 9 3.47 17.22 13.55
CA LEU A 9 3.75 18.53 12.96
C LEU A 9 3.96 19.61 14.03
N GLY A 10 5.22 19.85 14.37
CA GLY A 10 5.64 20.98 15.20
C GLY A 10 6.02 20.55 16.62
N THR A 11 7.26 20.85 17.00
CA THR A 11 7.80 20.68 18.35
C THR A 11 9.08 21.52 18.48
N PHE A 12 9.70 21.53 19.66
CA PHE A 12 10.98 22.18 19.92
C PHE A 12 12.12 21.16 19.93
N THR A 13 13.35 21.60 19.68
CA THR A 13 14.54 20.74 19.62
C THR A 13 14.71 19.89 20.89
N GLU A 14 14.42 20.47 22.05
CA GLU A 14 14.54 19.82 23.35
C GLU A 14 13.54 18.68 23.57
N GLN A 15 12.49 18.61 22.74
CA GLN A 15 11.46 17.56 22.82
C GLN A 15 11.76 16.36 21.93
N LEU A 16 12.75 16.43 21.02
CA LEU A 16 13.02 15.34 20.07
C LEU A 16 13.42 14.04 20.78
N GLU A 17 14.42 14.08 21.66
CA GLU A 17 14.87 12.91 22.42
C GLU A 17 13.84 12.40 23.43
N PRO A 18 13.14 13.25 24.22
CA PRO A 18 12.03 12.79 25.06
C PRO A 18 10.93 12.07 24.30
N ILE A 19 10.51 12.62 23.15
CA ILE A 19 9.50 11.99 22.29
C ILE A 19 10.02 10.66 21.76
N PHE A 20 11.25 10.61 21.26
CA PHE A 20 11.84 9.37 20.76
C PHE A 20 11.95 8.30 21.86
N PHE A 21 12.33 8.70 23.07
CA PHE A 21 12.39 7.81 24.22
C PHE A 21 11.01 7.22 24.53
N GLU A 22 9.96 8.05 24.59
CA GLU A 22 8.59 7.59 24.86
C GLU A 22 8.05 6.70 23.73
N LEU A 23 8.29 7.07 22.48
CA LEU A 23 7.93 6.25 21.31
C LEU A 23 8.55 4.85 21.40
N GLY A 24 9.87 4.77 21.64
CA GLY A 24 10.57 3.49 21.70
C GLY A 24 10.26 2.66 22.95
N HIS A 25 10.23 3.27 24.13
CA HIS A 25 10.13 2.53 25.40
C HIS A 25 8.69 2.27 25.85
N VAL A 26 7.75 3.18 25.54
CA VAL A 26 6.36 3.08 26.00
C VAL A 26 5.46 2.61 24.88
N VAL A 27 5.53 3.25 23.71
CA VAL A 27 4.62 2.97 22.58
C VAL A 27 5.10 1.78 21.73
N GLN A 28 6.37 1.39 21.87
CA GLN A 28 7.01 0.35 21.06
C GLN A 28 6.93 0.67 19.56
N GLN A 29 7.21 1.94 19.23
CA GLN A 29 7.18 2.46 17.86
C GLN A 29 8.47 3.20 17.53
N ASP A 30 8.94 3.05 16.30
CA ASP A 30 10.15 3.71 15.80
C ASP A 30 9.83 4.90 14.88
N LEU A 31 10.87 5.68 14.55
CA LEU A 31 10.85 6.77 13.59
C LEU A 31 10.81 6.23 12.15
N GLY A 32 10.22 7.03 11.27
CA GLY A 32 10.30 6.82 9.82
C GLY A 32 11.64 7.27 9.20
N GLY A 33 11.79 7.04 7.90
CA GLY A 33 13.02 7.37 7.16
C GLY A 33 13.01 8.77 6.53
N SER A 34 14.13 9.49 6.60
CA SER A 34 14.37 10.74 5.87
C SER A 34 15.84 10.93 5.50
N GLY A 35 16.14 11.61 4.38
CA GLY A 35 17.51 11.78 3.85
C GLY A 35 17.85 10.86 2.67
N SER A 36 19.14 10.59 2.45
CA SER A 36 19.66 9.71 1.38
C SER A 36 19.76 8.26 1.86
N ASN A 37 18.60 7.67 2.12
CA ASN A 37 18.37 6.34 2.71
C ASN A 37 17.16 5.65 2.06
N LEU A 38 16.90 4.42 2.52
CA LEU A 38 15.59 3.83 2.37
C LEU A 38 14.56 4.67 3.16
N ARG A 39 13.44 4.98 2.51
CA ARG A 39 12.30 5.65 3.12
C ARG A 39 11.27 4.61 3.55
N THR A 40 10.41 5.00 4.49
CA THR A 40 9.35 4.17 5.04
C THR A 40 8.57 3.43 3.95
N PRO A 41 8.65 2.09 3.88
CA PRO A 41 7.88 1.35 2.91
C PRO A 41 6.37 1.47 3.18
N SER A 42 5.56 1.40 2.13
CA SER A 42 4.10 1.38 2.26
C SER A 42 3.44 0.42 1.28
N CYS A 43 2.26 -0.06 1.64
CA CYS A 43 1.53 -1.05 0.87
C CYS A 43 0.04 -0.68 0.72
N CYS A 44 -0.63 -1.31 -0.24
CA CYS A 44 -2.09 -1.34 -0.24
C CYS A 44 -2.62 -2.30 0.85
N ILE A 45 -3.92 -2.24 1.14
CA ILE A 45 -4.57 -3.09 2.16
C ILE A 45 -4.39 -4.60 1.88
N GLY A 46 -4.13 -4.99 0.63
CA GLY A 46 -3.85 -6.36 0.26
C GLY A 46 -4.91 -7.36 0.72
N LYS A 47 -4.45 -8.52 1.18
CA LYS A 47 -5.31 -9.65 1.57
C LYS A 47 -6.20 -9.39 2.78
N ALA A 48 -5.92 -8.36 3.59
CA ALA A 48 -6.74 -8.06 4.75
C ALA A 48 -8.18 -7.69 4.37
N ARG A 49 -8.40 -7.09 3.19
CA ARG A 49 -9.75 -6.69 2.74
C ARG A 49 -9.92 -6.53 1.23
N CYS A 50 -9.08 -7.17 0.41
CA CYS A 50 -9.23 -7.13 -1.04
C CYS A 50 -9.10 -8.54 -1.64
N GLU A 51 -10.13 -8.96 -2.35
CA GLU A 51 -10.23 -10.24 -3.05
C GLU A 51 -9.32 -10.35 -4.27
N TRP A 52 -8.70 -9.25 -4.71
CA TRP A 52 -7.79 -9.20 -5.85
C TRP A 52 -6.31 -9.30 -5.48
N SER A 53 -5.98 -9.34 -4.19
CA SER A 53 -4.57 -9.35 -3.75
C SER A 53 -3.88 -10.66 -4.10
N CYS A 54 -2.85 -10.59 -4.95
CA CYS A 54 -2.11 -11.76 -5.44
C CYS A 54 -1.06 -12.28 -4.44
N TYR A 55 -0.63 -11.46 -3.49
CA TYR A 55 0.27 -11.84 -2.40
C TYR A 55 -0.08 -11.06 -1.13
N ASP A 56 0.60 -11.38 -0.02
CA ASP A 56 0.45 -10.63 1.22
C ASP A 56 1.32 -9.36 1.20
N THR A 57 0.70 -8.23 0.86
CA THR A 57 1.41 -6.96 0.73
C THR A 57 1.81 -6.37 2.07
N GLN A 58 1.02 -6.61 3.13
CA GLN A 58 1.29 -6.08 4.45
C GLN A 58 2.46 -6.82 5.09
N GLU A 59 2.46 -8.15 4.99
CA GLU A 59 3.57 -8.97 5.48
C GLU A 59 4.88 -8.61 4.77
N MET A 60 4.88 -8.55 3.43
CA MET A 60 6.09 -8.18 2.69
C MET A 60 6.56 -6.75 3.03
N CYS A 61 5.62 -5.81 3.22
CA CYS A 61 5.96 -4.46 3.64
C CYS A 61 6.60 -4.43 5.03
N TYR A 62 6.05 -5.18 5.99
CA TYR A 62 6.57 -5.28 7.35
C TYR A 62 7.95 -5.94 7.38
N GLU A 63 8.08 -7.11 6.75
CA GLU A 63 9.34 -7.86 6.69
C GLU A 63 10.47 -7.04 6.06
N MET A 64 10.21 -6.39 4.92
CA MET A 64 11.22 -5.54 4.27
C MET A 64 11.56 -4.30 5.11
N THR A 65 10.58 -3.73 5.81
CA THR A 65 10.83 -2.59 6.72
C THR A 65 11.73 -3.00 7.88
N THR A 66 11.45 -4.16 8.49
CA THR A 66 12.21 -4.68 9.64
C THR A 66 13.60 -5.18 9.23
N HIS A 67 13.71 -5.81 8.05
CA HIS A 67 14.98 -6.33 7.56
C HIS A 67 15.99 -5.22 7.23
N TYR A 68 15.53 -4.13 6.59
CA TYR A 68 16.38 -3.01 6.15
C TYR A 68 16.31 -1.79 7.08
N GLN A 69 16.20 -2.02 8.40
CA GLN A 69 16.15 -0.94 9.40
C GLN A 69 17.42 -0.07 9.37
N ASP A 70 18.60 -0.67 9.17
CA ASP A 70 19.86 0.09 9.13
C ASP A 70 19.88 1.06 7.94
N GLU A 71 19.51 0.57 6.75
CA GLU A 71 19.44 1.37 5.53
C GLU A 71 18.33 2.42 5.59
N LEU A 72 17.35 2.28 6.48
CA LEU A 72 16.29 3.26 6.72
C LEU A 72 16.73 4.35 7.71
N HIS A 73 17.34 3.99 8.83
CA HIS A 73 17.74 4.97 9.86
C HIS A 73 19.07 5.64 9.59
N ARG A 74 20.00 5.01 8.85
CA ARG A 74 21.36 5.52 8.63
C ARG A 74 21.61 5.75 7.14
N PRO A 75 21.61 7.01 6.67
CA PRO A 75 21.86 7.35 5.27
C PRO A 75 23.19 6.82 4.74
N GLN A 76 23.11 5.88 3.79
CA GLN A 76 24.25 5.24 3.12
C GLN A 76 24.13 5.26 1.58
N PHE A 77 23.02 5.78 1.03
CA PHE A 77 22.76 5.78 -0.41
C PHE A 77 23.14 7.13 -1.06
N PRO A 78 23.33 7.16 -2.38
CA PRO A 78 23.55 8.42 -3.10
C PRO A 78 22.37 9.40 -2.98
N TYR A 79 21.14 8.87 -2.90
CA TYR A 79 19.91 9.66 -2.75
C TYR A 79 18.80 8.84 -2.09
N GLU A 80 17.59 9.39 -2.00
CA GLU A 80 16.44 8.69 -1.43
C GLU A 80 16.06 7.45 -2.24
N PHE A 81 15.62 6.40 -1.55
CA PHE A 81 15.11 5.16 -2.16
C PHE A 81 13.81 4.73 -1.48
N LYS A 82 12.80 4.29 -2.25
CA LYS A 82 11.49 3.89 -1.73
C LYS A 82 11.07 2.51 -2.23
N PHE A 83 10.51 1.73 -1.31
CA PHE A 83 9.74 0.53 -1.61
C PHE A 83 8.24 0.80 -1.51
N LYS A 84 7.46 0.28 -2.46
CA LYS A 84 6.00 0.21 -2.35
C LYS A 84 5.43 -1.08 -2.91
N PHE A 85 4.40 -1.59 -2.23
CA PHE A 85 3.83 -2.91 -2.47
C PHE A 85 2.35 -2.82 -2.84
N ASP A 86 2.04 -3.14 -4.09
CA ASP A 86 0.68 -3.27 -4.61
C ASP A 86 0.33 -4.73 -4.86
N GLY A 87 -0.82 -5.16 -4.31
CA GLY A 87 -1.27 -6.55 -4.41
C GLY A 87 -1.79 -6.95 -5.79
N CYS A 88 -2.11 -5.98 -6.65
CA CYS A 88 -2.59 -6.19 -8.02
C CYS A 88 -2.33 -4.96 -8.90
N PRO A 89 -2.55 -5.04 -10.23
CA PRO A 89 -2.27 -3.94 -11.16
C PRO A 89 -3.14 -2.68 -10.98
N ASN A 90 -4.21 -2.71 -10.18
CA ASN A 90 -5.00 -1.50 -9.85
C ASN A 90 -4.18 -0.46 -9.06
N CYS A 91 -3.05 -0.87 -8.48
CA CYS A 91 -2.01 0.03 -7.98
C CYS A 91 -2.52 1.04 -6.93
N CYS A 92 -3.27 0.55 -5.92
CA CYS A 92 -3.92 1.39 -4.91
C CYS A 92 -2.96 2.21 -4.03
N VAL A 93 -1.70 1.79 -3.84
CA VAL A 93 -0.66 2.61 -3.16
C VAL A 93 0.20 3.42 -4.15
N ALA A 94 -0.10 3.31 -5.45
CA ALA A 94 0.59 3.98 -6.55
C ALA A 94 2.10 3.72 -6.56
N SER A 95 2.51 2.46 -6.34
CA SER A 95 3.93 2.07 -6.29
C SER A 95 4.68 2.49 -7.56
N ILE A 96 4.13 2.19 -8.75
CA ILE A 96 4.77 2.49 -10.04
C ILE A 96 5.15 3.97 -10.24
N ALA A 97 4.44 4.89 -9.59
CA ALA A 97 4.65 6.33 -9.76
C ALA A 97 5.38 6.98 -8.57
N ARG A 98 5.49 6.29 -7.43
CA ARG A 98 5.90 6.91 -6.16
C ARG A 98 6.87 6.05 -5.36
N SER A 99 7.53 5.07 -5.99
CA SER A 99 8.64 4.32 -5.42
C SER A 99 9.72 4.06 -6.47
N ASP A 100 10.96 3.95 -6.01
CA ASP A 100 12.11 3.62 -6.85
C ASP A 100 12.11 2.13 -7.22
N MET A 101 11.60 1.29 -6.33
CA MET A 101 11.29 -0.11 -6.59
C MET A 101 9.82 -0.39 -6.27
N SER A 102 9.08 -0.86 -7.28
CA SER A 102 7.66 -1.17 -7.18
C SER A 102 7.44 -2.68 -7.24
N PHE A 103 6.64 -3.20 -6.31
CA PHE A 103 6.26 -4.61 -6.25
C PHE A 103 4.77 -4.72 -6.58
N ILE A 104 4.45 -5.20 -7.77
CA ILE A 104 3.07 -5.26 -8.27
C ILE A 104 2.69 -6.72 -8.48
N GLY A 105 1.69 -7.19 -7.73
CA GLY A 105 1.21 -8.56 -7.75
C GLY A 105 0.50 -8.89 -9.06
N THR A 106 0.68 -10.14 -9.51
CA THR A 106 -0.03 -10.70 -10.66
C THR A 106 -0.17 -12.21 -10.48
N TRP A 107 -0.92 -12.84 -11.38
CA TRP A 107 -1.01 -14.28 -11.55
C TRP A 107 -0.47 -14.69 -12.92
N ARG A 108 -0.27 -15.99 -13.14
CA ARG A 108 0.31 -16.54 -14.39
C ARG A 108 -0.53 -17.63 -15.04
N ASP A 109 -1.64 -17.99 -14.42
CA ASP A 109 -2.64 -18.93 -14.88
C ASP A 109 -3.87 -18.21 -15.45
N ASN A 110 -4.93 -18.96 -15.76
CA ASN A 110 -6.14 -18.41 -16.39
C ASN A 110 -7.03 -17.68 -15.39
N ILE A 111 -7.74 -16.65 -15.86
CA ILE A 111 -8.84 -16.03 -15.10
C ILE A 111 -9.91 -17.09 -14.81
N ARG A 112 -10.38 -17.14 -13.57
CA ARG A 112 -11.45 -18.02 -13.12
C ARG A 112 -12.81 -17.41 -13.50
N ILE A 113 -13.63 -18.14 -14.25
CA ILE A 113 -14.91 -17.64 -14.78
C ILE A 113 -16.05 -18.47 -14.19
N ASP A 114 -16.97 -17.82 -13.47
CA ASP A 114 -18.25 -18.40 -13.04
C ASP A 114 -19.36 -17.94 -13.99
N GLN A 115 -19.82 -18.85 -14.84
CA GLN A 115 -20.87 -18.58 -15.83
C GLN A 115 -22.22 -18.22 -15.19
N THR A 116 -22.49 -18.69 -13.97
CA THR A 116 -23.72 -18.34 -13.23
C THR A 116 -23.70 -16.85 -12.87
N ALA A 117 -22.58 -16.38 -12.32
CA ALA A 117 -22.40 -14.97 -12.01
C ALA A 117 -22.44 -14.09 -13.27
N VAL A 118 -21.85 -14.55 -14.39
CA VAL A 118 -21.92 -13.84 -15.69
C VAL A 118 -23.37 -13.63 -16.12
N GLN A 119 -24.22 -14.67 -16.06
CA GLN A 119 -25.63 -14.53 -16.39
C GLN A 119 -26.37 -13.60 -15.43
N ALA A 120 -26.02 -13.59 -14.13
CA ALA A 120 -26.60 -12.67 -13.15
C ALA A 120 -26.25 -11.19 -13.44
N TYR A 121 -25.05 -10.90 -13.96
CA TYR A 121 -24.71 -9.56 -14.46
C TYR A 121 -25.56 -9.18 -15.69
N ILE A 122 -25.68 -10.08 -16.68
CA ILE A 122 -26.49 -9.84 -17.90
C ILE A 122 -27.97 -9.64 -17.54
N GLY A 123 -28.48 -10.42 -16.58
CA GLY A 123 -29.84 -10.33 -16.06
C GLY A 123 -30.11 -9.09 -15.20
N GLY A 124 -29.07 -8.34 -14.83
CA GLY A 124 -29.17 -7.14 -14.00
C GLY A 124 -29.34 -7.40 -12.49
N GLU A 125 -29.16 -8.63 -12.03
CA GLU A 125 -29.19 -9.01 -10.61
C GLU A 125 -27.95 -8.46 -9.88
N ILE A 126 -26.80 -8.45 -10.54
CA ILE A 126 -25.54 -7.90 -10.02
C ILE A 126 -25.20 -6.60 -10.76
N LYS A 127 -24.92 -5.54 -9.99
CA LYS A 127 -24.53 -4.24 -10.56
C LYS A 127 -23.08 -4.25 -11.05
N PRO A 128 -22.77 -3.73 -12.25
CA PRO A 128 -21.40 -3.68 -12.76
C PRO A 128 -20.50 -2.83 -11.86
N ASN A 129 -19.22 -3.23 -11.76
CA ASN A 129 -18.17 -2.53 -11.01
C ASN A 129 -18.56 -2.24 -9.54
N GLY A 130 -19.20 -3.22 -8.88
CA GLY A 130 -19.67 -3.09 -7.49
C GLY A 130 -20.67 -1.96 -7.26
N GLY A 131 -21.31 -1.44 -8.32
CA GLY A 131 -22.24 -0.31 -8.23
C GLY A 131 -21.59 1.08 -8.17
N ALA A 132 -20.30 1.20 -8.50
CA ALA A 132 -19.55 2.47 -8.49
C ALA A 132 -20.19 3.61 -9.30
N HIS A 133 -21.02 3.28 -10.30
CA HIS A 133 -21.66 4.25 -11.21
C HIS A 133 -23.15 4.47 -10.95
N SER A 134 -23.68 4.03 -9.80
CA SER A 134 -25.12 4.10 -9.48
C SER A 134 -25.69 5.52 -9.33
N GLY A 135 -24.84 6.55 -9.29
CA GLY A 135 -25.24 7.96 -9.21
C GLY A 135 -25.76 8.56 -10.52
N ARG A 136 -25.71 7.82 -11.64
CA ARG A 136 -26.23 8.26 -12.95
C ARG A 136 -26.88 7.08 -13.68
N ASP A 137 -27.89 7.36 -14.50
CA ASP A 137 -28.45 6.38 -15.42
C ASP A 137 -27.54 6.23 -16.65
N TRP A 138 -26.98 5.03 -16.80
CA TRP A 138 -26.13 4.62 -17.91
C TRP A 138 -26.80 3.61 -18.85
N GLY A 139 -28.08 3.32 -18.62
CA GLY A 139 -28.79 2.22 -19.28
C GLY A 139 -28.50 0.86 -18.63
N LYS A 140 -28.99 -0.20 -19.28
CA LYS A 140 -28.74 -1.59 -18.85
C LYS A 140 -27.28 -1.95 -19.08
N PHE A 141 -26.76 -2.85 -18.26
CA PHE A 141 -25.45 -3.44 -18.49
C PHE A 141 -25.46 -4.20 -19.82
N ASP A 142 -24.41 -3.99 -20.61
CA ASP A 142 -24.13 -4.65 -21.88
C ASP A 142 -22.69 -5.21 -21.78
N ILE A 143 -22.54 -6.53 -21.95
CA ILE A 143 -21.32 -7.29 -21.59
C ILE A 143 -20.26 -7.28 -22.68
#